data_AF-A0A0M2DM18-F1
#
_entry.id   AF-A0A0M2DM18-F1
#
_cell.length_a   1.000
_cell.length_b   1.000
_cell.length_c   1.000
_cell.angle_alpha   90.00
_cell.angle_beta   90.00
_cell.angle_gamma   90.00
#
_symmetry.space_group_name_H-M   'P 1'
#
loop_
_entity.id
_entity.type
_entity.pdbx_description
1 polymer ?
#
loop_
_entity_poly.entity_id
_entity_poly.type
_entity_poly.pdbx_seq_one_letter_code
_entity_poly.pdbx_strand_id
1 'polypeptide(L)'
;MNRTEFLQQPEVIGFTDWLAATLPQRRIQLNIRSSSYVPKGLMATARFADLVPRHYRWRATGLATGDWAESCIKTSALSAKLRAAVQANDATATLAACSDVLDWGGERNPKEGARPFLVGLGTNISHYIAQTHQEMALGSASLRTGFPTVRLMNSMLTKVHAFYSAEGLPIYDSRVSAAAAALVEFWRRSSGRPHLPDTLSFPLAGGSQKPQHKLACLFDQPPSPGTLLYTSQSTPQRWAGAKVRLAWVMAETLRKTPSLFSGQPDRMRAMEASLFMVGYDLNCLA
;
A
#
# COMPACT_ATOMS: atom_id res chain seq x y z
N MET A 1 13.07 -12.41 10.81
CA MET A 1 11.84 -13.03 10.33
C MET A 1 11.79 -12.85 8.83
N ASN A 2 12.08 -13.89 8.08
CA ASN A 2 11.84 -13.97 6.64
C ASN A 2 10.36 -14.33 6.36
N ARG A 3 9.97 -14.43 5.09
CA ARG A 3 8.60 -14.74 4.69
C ARG A 3 8.07 -16.05 5.28
N THR A 4 8.87 -17.12 5.23
CA THR A 4 8.47 -18.45 5.72
C THR A 4 8.22 -18.41 7.23
N GLU A 5 9.16 -17.85 8.00
CA GLU A 5 9.03 -17.67 9.45
C GLU A 5 7.81 -16.80 9.80
N PHE A 6 7.53 -15.77 9.00
CA PHE A 6 6.39 -14.86 9.18
C PHE A 6 5.05 -15.56 8.95
N LEU A 7 4.92 -16.31 7.85
CA LEU A 7 3.68 -17.02 7.50
C LEU A 7 3.40 -18.23 8.40
N GLN A 8 4.39 -18.70 9.16
CA GLN A 8 4.21 -19.77 10.15
C GLN A 8 3.73 -19.27 11.52
N GLN A 9 3.71 -17.95 11.77
CA GLN A 9 3.23 -17.42 13.04
C GLN A 9 1.72 -17.68 13.21
N PRO A 10 1.24 -18.20 14.36
CA PRO A 10 -0.17 -18.54 14.55
C PRO A 10 -1.13 -17.38 14.31
N GLU A 11 -0.76 -16.16 14.69
CA GLU A 11 -1.56 -14.96 14.42
C GLU A 11 -1.64 -14.61 12.94
N VAL A 12 -0.56 -14.81 12.18
CA VAL A 12 -0.51 -14.52 10.74
C VAL A 12 -1.33 -15.55 9.97
N ILE A 13 -1.25 -16.83 10.36
CA ILE A 13 -2.10 -17.91 9.83
C ILE A 13 -3.57 -17.55 10.06
N GLY A 14 -3.96 -17.29 11.31
CA GLY A 14 -5.33 -16.96 11.67
C GLY A 14 -5.86 -15.71 10.97
N PHE A 15 -5.03 -14.67 10.82
CA PHE A 15 -5.44 -13.46 10.11
C PHE A 15 -5.60 -13.69 8.61
N THR A 16 -4.66 -14.38 7.96
CA THR A 16 -4.75 -14.66 6.53
C THR A 16 -5.88 -15.63 6.19
N ASP A 17 -6.21 -16.58 7.06
CA ASP A 17 -7.39 -17.44 6.94
C ASP A 17 -8.68 -16.63 7.07
N TRP A 18 -8.75 -15.76 8.07
CA TRP A 18 -9.89 -14.86 8.25
C TRP A 18 -10.08 -13.93 7.05
N LEU A 19 -9.00 -13.33 6.53
CA LEU A 19 -9.08 -12.51 5.31
C LEU A 19 -9.56 -13.32 4.12
N ALA A 20 -9.04 -14.53 3.92
CA ALA A 20 -9.44 -15.40 2.81
C ALA A 20 -10.92 -15.78 2.85
N ALA A 21 -11.46 -16.03 4.06
CA ALA A 21 -12.87 -16.35 4.26
C ALA A 21 -13.78 -15.11 4.16
N THR A 22 -13.35 -13.95 4.66
CA THR A 22 -14.21 -12.79 4.84
C THR A 22 -14.12 -11.76 3.72
N LEU A 23 -12.92 -11.46 3.21
CA LEU A 23 -12.74 -10.38 2.23
C LEU A 23 -13.61 -10.56 1.00
N PRO A 24 -13.67 -11.73 0.33
CA PRO A 24 -14.42 -11.85 -0.93
C PRO A 24 -15.88 -11.41 -0.83
N GLN A 25 -16.50 -11.64 0.33
CA GLN A 25 -17.91 -11.32 0.59
C GLN A 25 -18.11 -10.11 1.51
N ARG A 26 -17.03 -9.50 2.02
CA ARG A 26 -17.13 -8.35 2.93
C ARG A 26 -17.87 -7.23 2.22
N ARG A 27 -19.03 -6.84 2.77
CA ARG A 27 -19.81 -5.70 2.29
C ARG A 27 -19.05 -4.40 2.58
N ILE A 28 -18.97 -3.55 1.58
CA ILE A 28 -18.31 -2.24 1.62
C ILE A 28 -19.34 -1.18 1.20
N GLN A 29 -19.57 -0.20 2.06
CA GLN A 29 -20.50 0.91 1.83
C GLN A 29 -19.72 2.18 1.51
N LEU A 30 -19.39 2.38 0.23
CA LEU A 30 -18.65 3.55 -0.22
C LEU A 30 -19.54 4.80 -0.16
N ASN A 31 -19.00 5.86 0.47
CA ASN A 31 -19.57 7.19 0.47
C ASN A 31 -18.47 8.24 0.20
N ILE A 32 -18.01 8.28 -1.05
CA ILE A 32 -16.94 9.18 -1.49
C ILE A 32 -17.57 10.45 -2.03
N ARG A 33 -17.34 11.57 -1.34
CA ARG A 33 -17.81 12.89 -1.79
C ARG A 33 -17.12 13.31 -3.09
N SER A 34 -17.80 14.17 -3.85
CA SER A 34 -17.22 14.80 -5.03
C SER A 34 -15.91 15.54 -4.66
N SER A 35 -14.90 15.40 -5.52
CA SER A 35 -13.61 16.07 -5.39
C SER A 35 -12.90 16.13 -6.75
N SER A 36 -11.76 16.81 -6.83
CA SER A 36 -10.91 16.80 -8.03
C SER A 36 -10.49 15.38 -8.47
N TYR A 37 -10.37 14.45 -7.52
CA TYR A 37 -10.01 13.05 -7.74
C TYR A 37 -11.22 12.17 -8.04
N VAL A 38 -12.42 12.52 -7.57
CA VAL A 38 -13.65 11.77 -7.83
C VAL A 38 -14.76 12.76 -8.20
N PRO A 39 -14.79 13.31 -9.43
CA PRO A 39 -15.61 14.48 -9.76
C PRO A 39 -17.11 14.31 -9.53
N LYS A 40 -17.63 13.09 -9.72
CA LYS A 40 -19.07 12.79 -9.51
C LYS A 40 -19.37 12.25 -8.11
N GLY A 41 -18.36 12.17 -7.24
CA GLY A 41 -18.44 11.33 -6.04
C GLY A 41 -18.64 9.85 -6.40
N LEU A 42 -18.82 9.02 -5.38
CA LEU A 42 -19.16 7.60 -5.53
C LEU A 42 -19.92 7.14 -4.28
N MET A 43 -21.19 6.82 -4.45
CA MET A 43 -22.01 6.14 -3.44
C MET A 43 -22.36 4.75 -3.96
N ALA A 44 -21.91 3.70 -3.26
CA ALA A 44 -22.14 2.33 -3.70
C ALA A 44 -22.09 1.35 -2.51
N THR A 45 -22.94 0.33 -2.55
CA THR A 45 -22.77 -0.87 -1.74
C THR A 45 -22.23 -1.97 -2.65
N ALA A 46 -21.08 -2.53 -2.32
CA ALA A 46 -20.44 -3.59 -3.09
C ALA A 46 -19.77 -4.61 -2.16
N ARG A 47 -19.36 -5.76 -2.68
CA ARG A 47 -18.39 -6.61 -1.99
C ARG A 47 -16.99 -6.08 -2.21
N PHE A 48 -16.06 -6.38 -1.30
CA PHE A 48 -14.65 -6.03 -1.47
C PHE A 48 -14.09 -6.55 -2.80
N ALA A 49 -14.44 -7.78 -3.20
CA ALA A 49 -14.03 -8.38 -4.47
C ALA A 49 -14.55 -7.64 -5.71
N ASP A 50 -15.62 -6.85 -5.57
CA ASP A 50 -16.24 -6.07 -6.64
C ASP A 50 -15.73 -4.61 -6.68
N LEU A 51 -14.97 -4.16 -5.67
CA LEU A 51 -14.41 -2.80 -5.65
C LEU A 51 -13.54 -2.55 -6.89
N VAL A 52 -12.69 -3.51 -7.22
CA VAL A 52 -11.98 -3.60 -8.50
C VAL A 52 -12.61 -4.71 -9.32
N PRO A 53 -13.02 -4.47 -10.58
CA PRO A 53 -12.81 -3.24 -11.34
C PRO A 53 -13.98 -2.24 -11.25
N ARG A 54 -15.10 -2.62 -10.63
CA ARG A 54 -16.40 -1.94 -10.87
C ARG A 54 -16.51 -0.57 -10.23
N HIS A 55 -15.93 -0.40 -9.04
CA HIS A 55 -16.12 0.81 -8.22
C HIS A 55 -14.84 1.62 -7.98
N TYR A 56 -13.67 1.15 -8.39
CA TYR A 56 -12.44 1.93 -8.26
C TYR A 56 -12.56 3.23 -9.07
N ARG A 57 -12.47 4.37 -8.37
CA ARG A 57 -12.51 5.70 -8.97
C ARG A 57 -11.51 6.60 -8.25
N TRP A 58 -10.45 6.95 -8.94
CA TRP A 58 -9.47 7.93 -8.48
C TRP A 58 -8.73 8.55 -9.67
N ARG A 59 -9.14 9.75 -10.05
CA ARG A 59 -8.56 10.55 -11.13
C ARG A 59 -7.26 11.19 -10.68
N ALA A 60 -6.21 10.36 -10.62
CA ALA A 60 -4.83 10.79 -10.44
C ALA A 60 -4.36 11.69 -11.59
N THR A 61 -3.21 12.36 -11.42
CA THR A 61 -2.64 13.26 -12.43
C THR A 61 -2.44 12.52 -13.76
N GLY A 62 -2.93 13.13 -14.84
CA GLY A 62 -2.85 12.56 -16.19
C GLY A 62 -3.90 11.49 -16.49
N LEU A 63 -4.94 11.34 -15.65
CA LEU A 63 -6.11 10.51 -15.93
C LEU A 63 -7.34 11.38 -16.27
N ALA A 64 -8.12 10.95 -17.25
CA ALA A 64 -9.37 11.60 -17.66
C ALA A 64 -10.54 11.18 -16.76
N THR A 65 -10.69 9.88 -16.49
CA THR A 65 -11.81 9.31 -15.74
C THR A 65 -11.40 8.83 -14.35
N GLY A 66 -10.19 8.29 -14.22
CA GLY A 66 -9.71 7.66 -12.99
C GLY A 66 -10.34 6.31 -12.71
N ASP A 67 -10.94 5.64 -13.70
CA ASP A 67 -11.43 4.28 -13.52
C ASP A 67 -10.28 3.26 -13.43
N TRP A 68 -10.65 2.01 -13.14
CA TRP A 68 -9.67 0.95 -12.96
C TRP A 68 -8.86 0.65 -14.23
N ALA A 69 -9.51 0.61 -15.40
CA ALA A 69 -8.84 0.25 -16.64
C ALA A 69 -7.80 1.31 -17.02
N GLU A 70 -8.18 2.59 -16.91
CA GLU A 70 -7.29 3.72 -17.15
C GLU A 70 -6.14 3.74 -16.13
N SER A 71 -6.43 3.48 -14.85
CA SER A 71 -5.42 3.36 -13.80
C SER A 71 -4.44 2.22 -14.08
N CYS A 72 -4.90 1.06 -14.55
CA CYS A 72 -4.03 -0.05 -14.95
C CYS A 72 -3.09 0.39 -16.07
N ILE A 73 -3.61 0.95 -17.17
CA ILE A 73 -2.80 1.40 -18.31
C ILE A 73 -1.72 2.39 -17.85
N LYS A 74 -2.11 3.42 -17.08
CA LYS A 74 -1.17 4.45 -16.62
C LYS A 74 -0.10 3.86 -15.70
N THR A 75 -0.48 3.04 -14.73
CA THR A 75 0.47 2.48 -13.76
C THR A 75 1.39 1.43 -14.39
N SER A 76 0.91 0.62 -15.34
CA SER A 76 1.75 -0.26 -16.15
C SER A 76 2.80 0.51 -16.95
N ALA A 77 2.43 1.65 -17.56
CA ALA A 77 3.38 2.49 -18.28
C ALA A 77 4.45 3.11 -17.36
N LEU A 78 4.04 3.59 -16.17
CA LEU A 78 4.96 4.11 -15.16
C LEU A 78 5.94 3.05 -14.67
N SER A 79 5.44 1.84 -14.36
CA SER A 79 6.27 0.69 -13.98
C SER A 79 7.26 0.31 -15.07
N ALA A 80 6.81 0.20 -16.33
CA ALA A 80 7.68 -0.16 -17.45
C ALA A 80 8.81 0.87 -17.64
N LYS A 81 8.47 2.17 -17.64
CA LYS A 81 9.45 3.25 -17.77
C LYS A 81 10.48 3.23 -16.63
N LEU A 82 10.04 3.09 -15.39
CA LEU A 82 10.94 3.07 -14.23
C LEU A 82 11.85 1.84 -14.23
N ARG A 83 11.31 0.65 -14.51
CA ARG A 83 12.11 -0.58 -14.58
C ARG A 83 13.16 -0.51 -15.68
N ALA A 84 12.78 -0.07 -16.88
CA ALA A 84 13.71 0.07 -18.00
C ALA A 84 14.86 1.04 -17.68
N ALA A 85 14.56 2.20 -17.09
CA ALA A 85 15.57 3.19 -16.73
C ALA A 85 16.55 2.68 -15.67
N VAL A 86 16.04 2.02 -14.62
CA VAL A 86 16.89 1.45 -13.57
C VAL A 86 17.75 0.30 -14.10
N GLN A 87 17.19 -0.58 -14.95
CA GLN A 87 17.91 -1.70 -15.56
C GLN A 87 19.01 -1.23 -16.52
N ALA A 88 18.79 -0.14 -17.24
CA ALA A 88 19.80 0.49 -18.09
C ALA A 88 20.88 1.26 -17.29
N ASN A 89 20.75 1.32 -15.95
CA ASN A 89 21.57 2.14 -15.07
C ASN A 89 21.63 3.63 -15.52
N ASP A 90 20.56 4.13 -16.13
CA ASP A 90 20.46 5.51 -16.60
C ASP A 90 19.89 6.38 -15.47
N ALA A 91 20.76 7.16 -14.83
CA ALA A 91 20.38 8.01 -13.71
C ALA A 91 19.38 9.11 -14.11
N THR A 92 19.54 9.71 -15.29
CA THR A 92 18.68 10.78 -15.79
C THR A 92 17.29 10.24 -16.10
N ALA A 93 17.21 9.14 -16.85
CA ALA A 93 15.94 8.48 -17.14
C ALA A 93 15.27 7.95 -15.86
N THR A 94 16.05 7.48 -14.90
CA THR A 94 15.52 6.97 -13.61
C THR A 94 14.91 8.10 -12.79
N LEU A 95 15.59 9.24 -12.68
CA LEU A 95 15.06 10.42 -11.99
C LEU A 95 13.79 10.94 -12.68
N ALA A 96 13.78 10.97 -14.01
CA ALA A 96 12.59 11.35 -14.79
C ALA A 96 11.43 10.38 -14.55
N ALA A 97 11.67 9.07 -14.60
CA ALA A 97 10.66 8.06 -14.33
C ALA A 97 10.12 8.14 -12.90
N CYS A 98 11.00 8.33 -11.92
CA CYS A 98 10.59 8.55 -10.53
C CYS A 98 9.74 9.83 -10.40
N SER A 99 10.13 10.92 -11.07
CA SER A 99 9.37 12.17 -11.08
C SER A 99 7.96 11.98 -11.63
N ASP A 100 7.80 11.23 -12.73
CA ASP A 100 6.47 10.91 -13.28
C ASP A 100 5.59 10.14 -12.26
N VAL A 101 6.20 9.24 -11.47
CA VAL A 101 5.50 8.51 -10.40
C VAL A 101 5.08 9.45 -9.28
N LEU A 102 5.91 10.43 -8.92
CA LEU A 102 5.56 11.44 -7.92
C LEU A 102 4.41 12.33 -8.40
N ASP A 103 4.47 12.77 -9.66
CA ASP A 103 3.46 13.64 -10.27
C ASP A 103 2.11 12.92 -10.36
N TRP A 104 2.12 11.68 -10.85
CA TRP A 104 0.94 10.81 -10.82
C TRP A 104 0.40 10.60 -9.41
N GLY A 105 1.30 10.39 -8.44
CA GLY A 105 0.99 10.14 -7.04
C GLY A 105 0.43 11.33 -6.27
N GLY A 106 0.34 12.52 -6.89
CA GLY A 106 -0.20 13.73 -6.30
C GLY A 106 0.76 14.38 -5.29
N GLU A 107 2.05 14.48 -5.64
CA GLU A 107 3.03 15.22 -4.83
C GLU A 107 2.53 16.63 -4.54
N ARG A 108 2.54 17.02 -3.26
CA ARG A 108 2.01 18.32 -2.82
C ARG A 108 3.07 19.42 -2.77
N ASN A 109 4.32 19.06 -2.52
CA ASN A 109 5.43 20.00 -2.42
C ASN A 109 6.69 19.38 -3.04
N PRO A 110 7.08 19.76 -4.27
CA PRO A 110 8.28 19.22 -4.92
C PRO A 110 9.59 19.68 -4.28
N LYS A 111 9.55 20.64 -3.34
CA LYS A 111 10.72 21.14 -2.62
C LYS A 111 11.04 20.36 -1.34
N GLU A 112 10.18 19.42 -0.94
CA GLU A 112 10.33 18.66 0.31
C GLU A 112 10.08 17.16 0.10
N GLY A 113 10.67 16.33 0.97
CA GLY A 113 10.39 14.90 1.01
C GLY A 113 11.00 14.11 -0.15
N ALA A 114 10.16 13.49 -1.00
CA ALA A 114 10.59 12.47 -1.95
C ALA A 114 11.43 13.02 -3.10
N ARG A 115 11.01 14.12 -3.74
CA ARG A 115 11.72 14.65 -4.90
C ARG A 115 13.13 15.16 -4.57
N PRO A 116 13.35 16.04 -3.56
CA PRO A 116 14.70 16.48 -3.22
C PRO A 116 15.61 15.31 -2.81
N PHE A 117 15.06 14.31 -2.13
CA PHE A 117 15.79 13.09 -1.79
C PHE A 117 16.27 12.35 -3.04
N LEU A 118 15.37 12.11 -4.00
CA LEU A 118 15.72 11.42 -5.26
C LEU A 118 16.71 12.22 -6.10
N VAL A 119 16.55 13.55 -6.19
CA VAL A 119 17.53 14.44 -6.84
C VAL A 119 18.89 14.35 -6.16
N GLY A 120 18.92 14.35 -4.83
CA GLY A 120 20.14 14.27 -4.03
C GLY A 120 20.90 12.94 -4.14
N LEU A 121 20.29 11.88 -4.67
CA LEU A 121 21.00 10.63 -4.98
C LEU A 121 21.92 10.78 -6.21
N GLY A 122 21.66 11.77 -7.08
CA GLY A 122 22.46 12.03 -8.28
C GLY A 122 22.60 10.81 -9.18
N THR A 123 23.83 10.52 -9.60
CA THR A 123 24.16 9.38 -10.47
C THR A 123 23.91 8.01 -9.82
N ASN A 124 23.74 7.95 -8.49
CA ASN A 124 23.52 6.70 -7.76
C ASN A 124 22.03 6.29 -7.67
N ILE A 125 21.10 7.07 -8.23
CA ILE A 125 19.66 6.83 -8.06
C ILE A 125 19.22 5.44 -8.55
N SER A 126 19.71 4.99 -9.70
CA SER A 126 19.37 3.67 -10.27
C SER A 126 19.82 2.55 -9.34
N HIS A 127 21.07 2.63 -8.88
CA HIS A 127 21.64 1.67 -7.94
C HIS A 127 20.90 1.67 -6.60
N TYR A 128 20.58 2.84 -6.05
CA TYR A 128 19.81 2.96 -4.81
C TYR A 128 18.43 2.28 -4.92
N ILE A 129 17.69 2.53 -6.01
CA ILE A 129 16.37 1.92 -6.23
C ILE A 129 16.50 0.40 -6.38
N ALA A 130 17.50 -0.08 -7.10
CA ALA A 130 17.76 -1.51 -7.27
C ALA A 130 18.10 -2.20 -5.94
N GLN A 131 19.01 -1.64 -5.14
CA GLN A 131 19.43 -2.22 -3.86
C GLN A 131 18.32 -2.21 -2.82
N THR A 132 17.61 -1.08 -2.66
CA THR A 132 16.46 -1.00 -1.74
C THR A 132 15.36 -1.99 -2.13
N HIS A 133 15.15 -2.24 -3.43
CA HIS A 133 14.23 -3.26 -3.87
C HIS A 133 14.69 -4.67 -3.50
N GLN A 134 15.97 -5.00 -3.67
CA GLN A 134 16.52 -6.32 -3.30
C GLN A 134 16.30 -6.61 -1.81
N GLU A 135 16.47 -5.63 -0.93
CA GLU A 135 16.20 -5.79 0.50
C GLU A 135 14.71 -6.00 0.81
N MET A 136 13.81 -5.42 0.02
CA MET A 136 12.35 -5.52 0.17
C MET A 136 11.70 -6.59 -0.71
N ALA A 137 12.46 -7.35 -1.51
CA ALA A 137 11.94 -8.39 -2.38
C ALA A 137 11.23 -9.48 -1.54
N LEU A 138 10.01 -9.89 -1.91
CA LEU A 138 9.17 -10.72 -1.06
C LEU A 138 9.76 -12.11 -0.84
N GLY A 139 10.56 -12.61 -1.79
CA GLY A 139 11.25 -13.89 -1.68
C GLY A 139 12.45 -13.89 -0.71
N SER A 140 13.13 -12.75 -0.53
CA SER A 140 14.41 -12.66 0.20
C SER A 140 14.41 -11.68 1.37
N ALA A 141 13.38 -10.84 1.51
CA ALA A 141 13.31 -9.84 2.57
C ALA A 141 13.33 -10.50 3.95
N SER A 142 14.06 -9.87 4.88
CA SER A 142 14.18 -10.32 6.26
C SER A 142 13.99 -9.16 7.21
N LEU A 143 12.93 -9.22 8.01
CA LEU A 143 12.66 -8.25 9.07
C LEU A 143 13.72 -8.28 10.19
N ARG A 144 14.59 -9.31 10.23
CA ARG A 144 15.66 -9.41 11.24
C ARG A 144 16.87 -8.56 10.87
N THR A 145 17.28 -8.61 9.61
CA THR A 145 18.37 -7.77 9.08
C THR A 145 17.90 -6.35 8.79
N GLY A 146 16.58 -6.17 8.61
CA GLY A 146 15.99 -4.88 8.27
C GLY A 146 16.29 -4.50 6.82
N PHE A 147 16.25 -3.20 6.54
CA PHE A 147 16.35 -2.64 5.20
C PHE A 147 17.39 -1.50 5.19
N PRO A 148 18.66 -1.75 5.58
CA PRO A 148 19.63 -0.70 5.87
C PRO A 148 19.89 0.25 4.69
N THR A 149 19.68 -0.16 3.44
CA THR A 149 19.79 0.73 2.27
C THR A 149 18.65 1.75 2.22
N VAL A 150 17.49 1.47 2.83
CA VAL A 150 16.33 2.40 2.85
C VAL A 150 16.63 3.62 3.74
N ARG A 151 17.13 4.68 3.11
CA ARG A 151 17.52 5.94 3.76
C ARG A 151 16.34 6.87 4.03
N LEU A 152 15.32 6.84 3.17
CA LEU A 152 14.08 7.58 3.35
C LEU A 152 12.90 6.73 2.86
N MET A 153 11.79 6.78 3.58
CA MET A 153 10.51 6.23 3.11
C MET A 153 9.37 7.13 3.57
N ASN A 154 8.52 7.49 2.61
CA ASN A 154 7.28 8.21 2.82
C ASN A 154 6.23 7.68 1.84
N SER A 155 5.00 8.19 1.92
CA SER A 155 3.89 7.76 1.06
C SER A 155 4.12 7.97 -0.45
N MET A 156 5.09 8.78 -0.85
CA MET A 156 5.46 9.00 -2.25
C MET A 156 6.56 8.01 -2.68
N LEU A 157 7.59 7.81 -1.87
CA LEU A 157 8.62 6.81 -2.12
C LEU A 157 8.07 5.38 -2.11
N THR A 158 7.02 5.10 -1.33
CA THR A 158 6.35 3.79 -1.41
C THR A 158 5.75 3.51 -2.78
N LYS A 159 5.36 4.54 -3.55
CA LYS A 159 4.87 4.43 -4.94
C LYS A 159 6.02 4.09 -5.89
N VAL A 160 7.15 4.78 -5.77
CA VAL A 160 8.35 4.49 -6.56
C VAL A 160 8.77 3.04 -6.40
N HIS A 161 8.91 2.58 -5.15
CA HIS A 161 9.29 1.18 -4.88
C HIS A 161 8.18 0.18 -5.24
N ALA A 162 6.89 0.57 -5.17
CA ALA A 162 5.79 -0.28 -5.65
C ALA A 162 5.88 -0.51 -7.17
N PHE A 163 6.09 0.56 -7.95
CA PHE A 163 6.12 0.48 -9.40
C PHE A 163 7.39 -0.14 -9.96
N TYR A 164 8.52 0.00 -9.26
CA TYR A 164 9.72 -0.72 -9.62
C TYR A 164 9.57 -2.24 -9.36
N SER A 165 8.99 -2.64 -8.23
CA SER A 165 8.82 -4.04 -7.86
C SER A 165 7.94 -4.82 -8.84
N ALA A 166 8.38 -6.01 -9.25
CA ALA A 166 7.56 -6.98 -10.00
C ALA A 166 6.78 -7.94 -9.10
N GLU A 167 7.02 -7.93 -7.79
CA GLU A 167 6.46 -8.89 -6.83
C GLU A 167 5.21 -8.36 -6.11
N GLY A 168 4.71 -7.18 -6.49
CA GLY A 168 3.48 -6.61 -5.93
C GLY A 168 3.65 -5.93 -4.58
N LEU A 169 4.80 -5.30 -4.33
CA LEU A 169 5.00 -4.46 -3.13
C LEU A 169 3.97 -3.31 -3.08
N PRO A 170 3.14 -3.18 -2.03
CA PRO A 170 1.99 -2.26 -2.07
C PRO A 170 2.38 -0.79 -1.87
N ILE A 171 1.64 0.14 -2.48
CA ILE A 171 1.65 1.56 -2.13
C ILE A 171 1.11 1.71 -0.69
N TYR A 172 2.01 1.71 0.28
CA TYR A 172 1.67 1.87 1.69
C TYR A 172 1.49 3.36 2.02
N ASP A 173 0.34 3.93 1.64
CA ASP A 173 -0.05 5.30 1.97
C ASP A 173 -0.98 5.36 3.19
N SER A 174 -1.50 6.55 3.52
CA SER A 174 -2.38 6.74 4.68
C SER A 174 -3.70 5.97 4.59
N ARG A 175 -4.22 5.71 3.37
CA ARG A 175 -5.47 4.96 3.18
C ARG A 175 -5.23 3.47 3.28
N VAL A 176 -4.21 2.97 2.58
CA VAL A 176 -3.87 1.55 2.60
C VAL A 176 -3.46 1.11 4.01
N SER A 177 -2.66 1.93 4.71
CA SER A 177 -2.29 1.63 6.11
C SER A 177 -3.47 1.64 7.06
N ALA A 178 -4.38 2.60 6.93
CA ALA A 178 -5.60 2.67 7.73
C ALA A 178 -6.52 1.45 7.50
N ALA A 179 -6.74 1.06 6.23
CA ALA A 179 -7.54 -0.10 5.88
C ALA A 179 -6.91 -1.41 6.41
N ALA A 180 -5.59 -1.58 6.28
CA ALA A 180 -4.88 -2.73 6.81
C ALA A 180 -5.02 -2.83 8.34
N ALA A 181 -4.81 -1.72 9.05
CA ALA A 181 -4.98 -1.67 10.51
C ALA A 181 -6.43 -1.98 10.95
N ALA A 182 -7.42 -1.47 10.22
CA ALA A 182 -8.83 -1.74 10.52
C ALA A 182 -9.21 -3.20 10.32
N LEU A 183 -8.72 -3.85 9.26
CA LEU A 183 -8.94 -5.27 9.02
C LEU A 183 -8.31 -6.14 10.10
N VAL A 184 -7.10 -5.80 10.58
CA VAL A 184 -6.48 -6.49 11.72
C VAL A 184 -7.32 -6.33 12.98
N GLU A 185 -7.86 -5.14 13.25
CA GLU A 185 -8.70 -4.90 14.43
C GLU A 185 -10.03 -5.66 14.36
N PHE A 186 -10.68 -5.74 13.19
CA PHE A 186 -11.85 -6.60 12.99
C PHE A 186 -11.52 -8.07 13.29
N TRP A 187 -10.43 -8.58 12.73
CA TRP A 187 -9.98 -9.94 12.98
C TRP A 187 -9.68 -10.17 14.47
N ARG A 188 -8.93 -9.27 15.12
CA ARG A 188 -8.54 -9.35 16.53
C ARG A 188 -9.78 -9.46 17.43
N ARG A 189 -10.76 -8.58 17.22
CA ARG A 189 -12.03 -8.59 17.98
C ARG A 189 -12.83 -9.86 17.74
N SER A 190 -13.02 -10.25 16.47
CA SER A 190 -13.79 -11.46 16.13
C SER A 190 -13.13 -12.75 16.61
N SER A 191 -11.80 -12.75 16.78
CA SER A 191 -11.03 -13.89 17.30
C SER A 191 -10.85 -13.85 18.82
N GLY A 192 -11.46 -12.89 19.54
CA GLY A 192 -11.35 -12.76 21.00
C GLY A 192 -9.95 -12.45 21.52
N ARG A 193 -9.05 -11.93 20.67
CA ARG A 193 -7.65 -11.68 21.06
C ARG A 193 -7.53 -10.38 21.87
N PRO A 194 -6.92 -10.39 23.06
CA PRO A 194 -6.88 -9.21 23.91
C PRO A 194 -5.88 -8.15 23.43
N HIS A 195 -4.86 -8.54 22.67
CA HIS A 195 -3.74 -7.68 22.28
C HIS A 195 -3.54 -7.67 20.77
N LEU A 196 -3.09 -6.53 20.24
CA LEU A 196 -2.67 -6.41 18.85
C LEU A 196 -1.31 -7.12 18.68
N PRO A 197 -1.20 -8.17 17.84
CA PRO A 197 0.09 -8.83 17.64
C PRO A 197 1.09 -7.92 16.92
N ASP A 198 2.33 -7.86 17.39
CA ASP A 198 3.38 -7.01 16.80
C ASP A 198 3.61 -7.30 15.32
N THR A 199 3.57 -8.57 14.94
CA THR A 199 3.72 -9.06 13.56
C THR A 199 2.65 -8.51 12.63
N LEU A 200 1.44 -8.26 13.14
CA LEU A 200 0.30 -7.69 12.42
C LEU A 200 0.03 -6.21 12.76
N SER A 201 0.95 -5.56 13.47
CA SER A 201 0.89 -4.12 13.73
C SER A 201 1.26 -3.34 12.47
N PHE A 202 0.24 -2.84 11.78
CA PHE A 202 0.35 -1.99 10.58
C PHE A 202 0.25 -0.50 10.96
N PRO A 203 1.39 0.20 11.14
CA PRO A 203 1.36 1.57 11.63
C PRO A 203 0.71 2.51 10.62
N LEU A 204 -0.03 3.49 11.13
CA LEU A 204 -0.74 4.48 10.32
C LEU A 204 0.25 5.44 9.67
N ALA A 205 0.18 5.57 8.36
CA ALA A 205 1.06 6.44 7.59
C ALA A 205 0.63 7.92 7.67
N GLY A 206 1.58 8.80 8.00
CA GLY A 206 1.48 10.23 7.68
C GLY A 206 0.47 11.04 8.49
N GLY A 207 0.15 10.63 9.72
CA GLY A 207 -0.58 11.47 10.69
C GLY A 207 -1.85 12.12 10.14
N SER A 208 -2.59 11.42 9.26
CA SER A 208 -3.79 11.95 8.64
C SER A 208 -4.74 12.49 9.71
N GLN A 209 -4.99 13.80 9.69
CA GLN A 209 -5.87 14.45 10.66
C GLN A 209 -7.35 14.12 10.43
N LYS A 210 -7.68 13.56 9.27
CA LYS A 210 -9.03 13.14 8.89
C LYS A 210 -9.55 12.05 9.84
N PRO A 211 -10.63 12.29 10.61
CA PRO A 211 -11.18 11.33 11.55
C PRO A 211 -11.54 9.99 10.91
N GLN A 212 -12.03 9.99 9.67
CA GLN A 212 -12.43 8.80 8.93
C GLN A 212 -11.27 7.85 8.54
N HIS A 213 -10.01 8.27 8.71
CA HIS A 213 -8.85 7.41 8.52
C HIS A 213 -8.33 6.83 9.86
N LYS A 214 -8.95 7.18 10.99
CA LYS A 214 -8.53 6.73 12.32
C LYS A 214 -9.38 5.53 12.74
N LEU A 215 -8.77 4.53 13.38
CA LEU A 215 -9.50 3.35 13.87
C LEU A 215 -10.65 3.71 14.83
N ALA A 216 -10.52 4.81 15.57
CA ALA A 216 -11.52 5.30 16.50
C ALA A 216 -12.86 5.70 15.85
N CYS A 217 -12.95 5.83 14.53
CA CYS A 217 -14.25 6.01 13.87
C CYS A 217 -15.06 4.71 13.76
N LEU A 218 -14.40 3.55 13.82
CA LEU A 218 -15.02 2.23 13.70
C LEU A 218 -15.15 1.50 15.04
N PHE A 219 -14.19 1.72 15.93
CA PHE A 219 -14.00 0.92 17.12
C PHE A 219 -13.92 1.81 18.34
N ASP A 220 -14.59 1.39 19.41
CA ASP A 220 -14.39 2.00 20.72
C ASP A 220 -13.03 1.57 21.28
N GLN A 221 -12.20 2.54 21.67
CA GLN A 221 -10.85 2.36 22.24
C GLN A 221 -9.98 1.29 21.53
N PRO A 222 -9.68 1.42 20.23
CA PRO A 222 -8.83 0.45 19.54
C PRO A 222 -7.38 0.55 20.05
N PRO A 223 -6.63 -0.57 20.10
CA PRO A 223 -5.21 -0.53 20.38
C PRO A 223 -4.49 0.30 19.30
N SER A 224 -3.43 1.00 19.68
CA SER A 224 -2.63 1.77 18.74
C SER A 224 -1.75 0.84 17.91
N PRO A 225 -1.87 0.80 16.56
CA PRO A 225 -0.92 0.10 15.70
C PRO A 225 0.39 0.90 15.51
N GLY A 226 0.54 2.02 16.23
CA GLY A 226 1.62 2.98 16.03
C GLY A 226 1.38 3.92 14.85
N THR A 227 2.25 4.93 14.74
CA THR A 227 2.23 5.93 13.66
C THR A 227 3.61 6.08 13.05
N LEU A 228 3.66 6.31 11.73
CA LEU A 228 4.87 6.65 10.99
C LEU A 228 4.96 8.18 10.84
N LEU A 229 5.91 8.77 11.56
CA LEU A 229 6.18 10.21 11.55
C LEU A 229 7.37 10.50 10.65
N TYR A 230 7.24 11.45 9.72
CA TYR A 230 8.30 11.75 8.75
C TYR A 230 9.61 12.24 9.39
N THR A 231 9.55 12.78 10.60
CA THR A 231 10.71 13.33 11.34
C THR A 231 11.49 12.28 12.14
N SER A 232 10.98 11.06 12.32
CA SER A 232 11.65 10.04 13.13
C SER A 232 12.68 9.25 12.32
N GLN A 233 13.88 9.08 12.86
CA GLN A 233 14.98 8.32 12.24
C GLN A 233 14.63 6.84 11.98
N SER A 234 13.75 6.24 12.78
CA SER A 234 13.32 4.84 12.61
C SER A 234 12.24 4.66 11.53
N THR A 235 11.62 5.74 11.07
CA THR A 235 10.48 5.69 10.15
C THR A 235 10.77 4.98 8.83
N PRO A 236 11.92 5.20 8.14
CA PRO A 236 12.21 4.52 6.89
C PRO A 236 12.14 2.99 7.00
N GLN A 237 12.78 2.43 8.04
CA GLN A 237 12.81 1.00 8.33
C GLN A 237 11.42 0.46 8.69
N ARG A 238 10.69 1.17 9.56
CA ARG A 238 9.34 0.78 9.98
C ARG A 238 8.36 0.78 8.82
N TRP A 239 8.48 1.74 7.90
CA TRP A 239 7.64 1.83 6.71
C TRP A 239 7.95 0.71 5.72
N ALA A 240 9.23 0.44 5.45
CA ALA A 240 9.67 -0.68 4.62
C ALA A 240 9.18 -2.02 5.18
N GLY A 241 9.35 -2.24 6.49
CA GLY A 241 8.87 -3.44 7.17
C GLY A 241 7.35 -3.59 7.14
N ALA A 242 6.59 -2.50 7.27
CA ALA A 242 5.14 -2.55 7.13
C ALA A 242 4.71 -2.89 5.69
N LYS A 243 5.38 -2.33 4.69
CA LYS A 243 5.14 -2.61 3.27
C LYS A 243 5.41 -4.08 2.91
N VAL A 244 6.53 -4.64 3.36
CA VAL A 244 6.88 -6.06 3.16
C VAL A 244 5.89 -6.99 3.87
N ARG A 245 5.57 -6.73 5.14
CA ARG A 245 4.59 -7.53 5.89
C ARG A 245 3.22 -7.51 5.23
N LEU A 246 2.75 -6.35 4.80
CA LEU A 246 1.46 -6.23 4.12
C LEU A 246 1.47 -7.00 2.80
N ALA A 247 2.55 -6.92 2.03
CA ALA A 247 2.69 -7.70 0.80
C ALA A 247 2.64 -9.21 1.06
N TRP A 248 3.31 -9.71 2.11
CA TRP A 248 3.25 -11.13 2.47
C TRP A 248 1.84 -11.57 2.87
N VAL A 249 1.13 -10.76 3.66
CA VAL A 249 -0.27 -11.01 4.01
C VAL A 249 -1.15 -11.05 2.77
N MET A 250 -1.05 -10.03 1.89
CA MET A 250 -1.83 -9.96 0.66
C MET A 250 -1.58 -11.16 -0.26
N ALA A 251 -0.31 -11.50 -0.47
CA ALA A 251 0.08 -12.63 -1.31
C ALA A 251 -0.47 -13.96 -0.76
N GLU A 252 -0.40 -14.15 0.57
CA GLU A 252 -0.93 -15.37 1.20
C GLU A 252 -2.45 -15.43 1.15
N THR A 253 -3.15 -14.32 1.39
CA THR A 253 -4.60 -14.25 1.22
C THR A 253 -5.01 -14.57 -0.22
N LEU A 254 -4.34 -14.00 -1.22
CA LEU A 254 -4.63 -14.28 -2.63
C LEU A 254 -4.30 -15.72 -3.04
N ARG A 255 -3.28 -16.34 -2.42
CA ARG A 255 -2.97 -17.76 -2.58
C ARG A 255 -4.08 -18.65 -2.03
N LYS A 256 -4.61 -18.32 -0.84
CA LYS A 256 -5.74 -19.03 -0.20
C LYS A 256 -7.08 -18.78 -0.89
N THR A 257 -7.18 -17.72 -1.70
CA THR A 257 -8.42 -17.35 -2.40
C THR A 257 -8.20 -17.17 -3.91
N PRO A 258 -7.97 -18.23 -4.70
CA PRO A 258 -7.62 -18.12 -6.12
C PRO A 258 -8.62 -17.34 -6.98
N SER A 259 -9.91 -17.38 -6.63
CA SER A 259 -10.97 -16.65 -7.35
C SER A 259 -10.93 -15.14 -7.14
N LEU A 260 -10.40 -14.67 -6.00
CA LEU A 260 -10.35 -13.25 -5.66
C LEU A 260 -9.43 -12.50 -6.65
N PHE A 261 -10.03 -11.55 -7.38
CA PHE A 261 -9.39 -10.77 -8.44
C PHE A 261 -8.81 -11.60 -9.60
N SER A 262 -9.25 -12.84 -9.81
CA SER A 262 -8.74 -13.73 -10.87
C SER A 262 -8.77 -13.14 -12.29
N GLY A 263 -9.74 -12.27 -12.59
CA GLY A 263 -9.84 -11.55 -13.87
C GLY A 263 -9.00 -10.27 -13.96
N GLN A 264 -8.15 -9.97 -12.98
CA GLN A 264 -7.33 -8.76 -12.97
C GLN A 264 -5.90 -9.06 -13.45
N PRO A 265 -5.26 -8.15 -14.21
CA PRO A 265 -3.91 -8.36 -14.73
C PRO A 265 -2.87 -8.48 -13.61
N ASP A 266 -3.10 -7.80 -12.49
CA ASP A 266 -2.29 -7.88 -11.28
C ASP A 266 -3.20 -7.95 -10.05
N ARG A 267 -3.24 -9.12 -9.43
CA ARG A 267 -4.08 -9.41 -8.25
C ARG A 267 -3.60 -8.68 -7.00
N MET A 268 -2.29 -8.48 -6.84
CA MET A 268 -1.71 -7.72 -5.72
C MET A 268 -2.13 -6.27 -5.83
N ARG A 269 -2.00 -5.68 -7.03
CA ARG A 269 -2.40 -4.29 -7.29
C ARG A 269 -3.91 -4.08 -7.12
N ALA A 270 -4.73 -5.03 -7.56
CA ALA A 270 -6.19 -5.00 -7.37
C ALA A 270 -6.59 -5.04 -5.89
N MET A 271 -5.93 -5.88 -5.09
CA MET A 271 -6.15 -5.93 -3.64
C MET A 271 -5.71 -4.62 -2.96
N GLU A 272 -4.53 -4.09 -3.30
CA GLU A 272 -4.06 -2.79 -2.80
C GLU A 272 -5.02 -1.65 -3.16
N ALA A 273 -5.49 -1.61 -4.42
CA ALA A 273 -6.44 -0.60 -4.89
C ALA A 273 -7.78 -0.69 -4.14
N SER A 274 -8.23 -1.90 -3.81
CA SER A 274 -9.42 -2.12 -2.99
C SER A 274 -9.22 -1.61 -1.56
N LEU A 275 -8.06 -1.89 -0.94
CA LEU A 275 -7.68 -1.32 0.36
C LEU A 275 -7.62 0.21 0.32
N PHE A 276 -7.12 0.79 -0.77
CA PHE A 276 -7.07 2.24 -0.97
C PHE A 276 -8.47 2.87 -1.06
N MET A 277 -9.43 2.20 -1.70
CA MET A 277 -10.82 2.66 -1.73
C MET A 277 -11.47 2.58 -0.35
N VAL A 278 -11.25 1.47 0.37
CA VAL A 278 -11.71 1.29 1.76
C VAL A 278 -11.13 2.35 2.68
N GLY A 279 -9.83 2.63 2.57
CA GLY A 279 -9.14 3.58 3.41
C GLY A 279 -9.52 5.04 3.19
N TYR A 280 -10.33 5.37 2.19
CA TYR A 280 -10.87 6.72 2.01
C TYR A 280 -11.79 7.13 3.19
N ASP A 281 -12.60 6.19 3.66
CA ASP A 281 -13.45 6.33 4.84
C ASP A 281 -13.67 4.94 5.43
N LEU A 282 -13.05 4.68 6.58
CA LEU A 282 -13.11 3.38 7.22
C LEU A 282 -14.54 2.98 7.62
N ASN A 283 -15.46 3.92 7.82
CA ASN A 283 -16.87 3.61 8.10
C ASN A 283 -17.54 2.78 6.99
N CYS A 284 -16.95 2.71 5.79
CA CYS A 284 -17.43 1.81 4.75
C CYS A 284 -17.35 0.33 5.13
N LEU A 285 -16.59 -0.02 6.18
CA LEU A 285 -16.47 -1.38 6.73
C LEU A 285 -17.48 -1.68 7.84
N ALA A 286 -18.24 -0.71 8.33
CA ALA A 286 -19.19 -0.89 9.44
C ALA A 286 -20.36 -1.81 9.05
#